data_AF-A0A0C9RW86-F1
#
_entry.id   AF-A0A0C9RW86-F1
#
_cell.length_a   1.000
_cell.length_b   1.000
_cell.length_c   1.000
_cell.angle_alpha   90.00
_cell.angle_beta   90.00
_cell.angle_gamma   90.00
#
_symmetry.space_group_name_H-M   'P 1'
#
loop_
_entity.id
_entity.type
_entity.pdbx_description
1 polymer ?
#
loop_
_entity_poly.entity_id
_entity_poly.type
_entity_poly.pdbx_seq_one_letter_code
_entity_poly.pdbx_strand_id
1 'polypeptide(L)'
;MRAQRGVHPSALPGMKWLPALVVLWACLMARHGAASNESSGELELTILHTNDIHSHIEESSKYGGLCSEKDKNLSACVGGVARIASKVKELKREYPGALFMNAGDFYQGTAW
;
A
#
# COMPACT_ATOMS: atom_id res chain seq x y z
N MET A 1 64.18 -63.48 -19.70
CA MET A 1 63.44 -62.60 -18.77
C MET A 1 62.22 -62.05 -19.49
N ARG A 2 61.02 -62.58 -19.24
CA ARG A 2 59.76 -61.97 -19.71
C ARG A 2 58.72 -62.17 -18.62
N ALA A 3 58.58 -61.17 -17.76
CA ALA A 3 57.62 -61.17 -16.67
C ALA A 3 56.21 -60.95 -17.22
N GLN A 4 55.33 -61.93 -17.02
CA GLN A 4 53.90 -61.78 -17.28
C GLN A 4 53.29 -60.86 -16.20
N ARG A 5 52.60 -59.79 -16.60
CA ARG A 5 51.79 -58.97 -15.68
C ARG A 5 50.37 -59.51 -15.66
N GLY A 6 49.91 -59.96 -14.50
CA GLY A 6 48.52 -60.30 -14.24
C GLY A 6 47.63 -59.05 -14.26
N VAL A 7 46.45 -59.20 -14.85
CA VAL A 7 45.38 -58.20 -14.86
C VAL A 7 44.50 -58.46 -13.64
N HIS A 8 44.46 -57.52 -12.68
CA HIS A 8 43.48 -57.53 -11.59
C HIS A 8 42.21 -56.77 -12.03
N PRO A 9 41.00 -57.28 -11.73
CA PRO A 9 39.77 -56.56 -12.03
C PRO A 9 39.58 -55.44 -11.00
N SER A 10 39.48 -54.20 -11.47
CA SER A 10 39.15 -53.05 -10.63
C SER A 10 37.67 -53.13 -10.21
N ALA A 11 37.44 -53.33 -8.91
CA ALA A 11 36.12 -53.22 -8.30
C ALA A 11 35.54 -51.82 -8.54
N LEU A 12 34.30 -51.75 -9.04
CA LEU A 12 33.59 -50.49 -9.23
C LEU A 12 33.31 -49.84 -7.85
N PRO A 13 33.60 -48.54 -7.67
CA PRO A 13 33.41 -47.88 -6.38
C PRO A 13 31.92 -47.76 -6.06
N GLY A 14 31.53 -48.35 -4.92
CA GLY A 14 30.17 -48.37 -4.41
C GLY A 14 29.57 -46.98 -4.22
N MET A 15 28.26 -46.93 -4.46
CA MET A 15 27.30 -45.83 -4.40
C MET A 15 27.24 -45.09 -3.04
N LYS A 16 28.34 -44.51 -2.57
CA LYS A 16 28.45 -43.85 -1.26
C LYS A 16 27.85 -42.43 -1.20
N TRP A 17 27.44 -41.89 -2.35
CA TRP A 17 26.95 -40.51 -2.49
C TRP A 17 25.43 -40.38 -2.40
N LEU A 18 24.70 -41.50 -2.44
CA LEU A 18 23.24 -41.54 -2.36
C LEU A 18 22.65 -40.87 -1.10
N PRO A 19 23.15 -41.11 0.14
CA PRO A 19 22.58 -40.47 1.32
C PRO A 19 22.83 -38.96 1.36
N ALA A 20 23.97 -38.50 0.81
CA ALA A 20 24.27 -37.07 0.73
C ALA A 20 23.32 -36.35 -0.24
N LEU A 21 22.98 -36.97 -1.37
CA LEU A 21 22.00 -36.43 -2.32
C LEU A 21 20.59 -36.37 -1.73
N VAL A 22 20.19 -37.37 -0.94
CA VAL A 22 18.88 -37.40 -0.26
C VAL A 22 18.79 -36.31 0.81
N VAL A 23 19.84 -36.09 1.60
CA VAL A 23 19.90 -35.02 2.60
C VAL A 23 19.89 -33.65 1.93
N LEU A 24 20.64 -33.47 0.83
CA LEU A 24 20.67 -32.21 0.09
C LEU A 24 19.28 -31.89 -0.52
N TRP A 25 18.59 -32.89 -1.05
CA TRP A 25 17.24 -32.75 -1.61
C TRP A 25 16.20 -32.45 -0.52
N ALA A 26 16.27 -33.13 0.63
CA ALA A 26 15.41 -32.86 1.77
C ALA A 26 15.62 -31.44 2.34
N CYS A 27 16.88 -30.97 2.43
CA CYS A 27 17.18 -29.59 2.80
C CYS A 27 16.68 -28.57 1.76
N LEU A 28 16.69 -28.92 0.46
CA LEU A 28 16.16 -28.06 -0.59
C LEU A 28 14.63 -27.93 -0.49
N MET A 29 13.93 -29.00 -0.11
CA MET A 29 12.48 -28.99 0.09
C MET A 29 12.06 -28.27 1.37
N ALA A 30 12.87 -28.33 2.44
CA ALA A 30 12.62 -27.57 3.67
C ALA A 30 12.75 -26.04 3.50
N ARG A 31 13.38 -25.57 2.41
CA ARG A 31 13.53 -24.14 2.07
C ARG A 31 12.45 -23.59 1.14
N HIS A 32 11.58 -24.44 0.61
CA HIS A 32 10.36 -23.98 -0.05
C HIS A 32 9.36 -23.65 1.05
N GLY A 33 9.55 -22.46 1.61
CA GLY A 33 8.75 -21.92 2.70
C GLY A 33 7.27 -22.07 2.43
N ALA A 34 6.51 -22.31 3.50
CA ALA A 34 5.07 -22.29 3.49
C ALA A 34 4.59 -21.09 2.68
N ALA A 35 3.94 -21.34 1.53
CA ALA A 35 3.19 -20.31 0.85
C ALA A 35 2.14 -19.82 1.84
N SER A 36 2.30 -18.60 2.33
CA SER A 36 1.26 -17.91 3.09
C SER A 36 0.06 -17.82 2.18
N ASN A 37 -0.99 -18.57 2.50
CA ASN A 37 -2.28 -18.42 1.87
C ASN A 37 -2.88 -17.13 2.43
N GLU A 38 -2.43 -15.99 1.91
CA GLU A 38 -3.08 -14.70 2.14
C GLU A 38 -4.51 -14.86 1.65
N SER A 39 -5.47 -14.95 2.59
CA SER A 39 -6.87 -14.86 2.20
C SER A 39 -7.05 -13.47 1.63
N SER A 40 -7.31 -13.36 0.32
CA SER A 40 -7.65 -12.09 -0.32
C SER A 40 -8.99 -11.63 0.23
N GLY A 41 -8.94 -11.01 1.41
CA GLY A 41 -10.09 -10.35 2.02
C GLY A 41 -10.54 -9.22 1.12
N GLU A 42 -11.84 -8.90 1.19
CA GLU A 42 -12.40 -7.76 0.49
C GLU A 42 -11.74 -6.48 1.02
N LEU A 43 -11.09 -5.72 0.13
CA LEU A 43 -10.50 -4.43 0.47
C LEU A 43 -11.60 -3.37 0.45
N GLU A 44 -12.06 -2.99 1.63
CA GLU A 44 -12.89 -1.80 1.79
C GLU A 44 -11.99 -0.57 2.01
N LEU A 45 -12.06 0.40 1.10
CA LEU A 45 -11.27 1.63 1.16
C LEU A 45 -12.17 2.86 1.17
N THR A 46 -12.11 3.64 2.24
CA THR A 46 -12.75 4.95 2.31
C THR A 46 -11.82 6.05 1.81
N ILE A 47 -12.26 6.79 0.78
CA ILE A 47 -11.54 7.94 0.24
C ILE A 47 -12.36 9.20 0.50
N LEU A 48 -11.79 10.12 1.28
CA LEU A 48 -12.28 11.48 1.45
C LEU A 48 -11.56 12.35 0.41
N HIS A 49 -12.28 13.10 -0.40
CA HIS A 49 -11.63 13.94 -1.41
C HIS A 49 -12.21 15.35 -1.49
N THR A 50 -11.38 16.26 -1.97
CA THR A 50 -11.75 17.60 -2.42
C THR A 50 -11.20 17.82 -3.83
N ASN A 51 -11.75 18.80 -4.55
CA ASN A 51 -11.27 19.25 -5.86
C ASN A 51 -11.66 20.73 -6.02
N ASP A 52 -10.95 21.45 -6.89
CA ASP A 52 -11.34 22.80 -7.35
C ASP A 52 -11.60 23.78 -6.19
N ILE A 53 -10.70 23.78 -5.20
CA ILE A 53 -10.81 24.69 -4.06
C ILE A 53 -10.61 26.13 -4.51
N HIS A 54 -9.89 26.40 -5.61
CA HIS A 54 -9.72 27.73 -6.20
C HIS A 54 -9.36 28.81 -5.17
N SER A 55 -8.46 28.47 -4.24
CA SER A 55 -8.01 29.35 -3.17
C SER A 55 -9.15 29.84 -2.24
N HIS A 56 -10.26 29.13 -2.14
CA HIS A 56 -11.28 29.33 -1.11
C HIS A 56 -10.79 28.79 0.25
N ILE A 57 -9.78 29.47 0.79
CA ILE A 57 -9.19 29.16 2.10
C ILE A 57 -10.18 29.50 3.21
N GLU A 58 -10.81 30.67 3.10
CA GLU A 58 -11.89 31.12 3.97
C GLU A 58 -13.26 30.57 3.53
N GLU A 59 -14.24 30.73 4.40
CA GLU A 59 -15.63 30.46 4.05
C GLU A 59 -16.14 31.38 2.95
N SER A 60 -17.10 30.87 2.18
CA SER A 60 -17.66 31.57 1.02
C SER A 60 -19.18 31.62 1.13
N SER A 61 -19.81 32.53 0.41
CA SER A 61 -21.25 32.45 0.20
C SER A 61 -21.59 31.18 -0.59
N LYS A 62 -22.86 30.78 -0.61
CA LYS A 62 -23.32 29.62 -1.40
C LYS A 62 -23.04 29.71 -2.90
N TYR A 63 -22.69 30.90 -3.40
CA TYR A 63 -22.38 31.16 -4.81
C TYR A 63 -20.87 31.22 -5.10
N GLY A 64 -20.01 30.87 -4.13
CA GLY A 64 -18.55 30.93 -4.30
C GLY A 64 -17.98 32.35 -4.24
N GLY A 65 -18.75 33.32 -3.75
CA GLY A 65 -18.27 34.68 -3.50
C GLY A 65 -17.83 34.90 -2.06
N LEU A 66 -17.45 36.14 -1.74
CA LEU A 66 -17.17 36.55 -0.36
C LEU A 66 -18.36 36.24 0.56
N CYS A 67 -18.08 35.66 1.72
CA CYS A 67 -19.03 35.48 2.80
C CYS A 67 -19.23 36.83 3.51
N SER A 68 -20.38 37.48 3.27
CA SER A 68 -20.68 38.78 3.86
C SER A 68 -21.09 38.67 5.33
N GLU A 69 -21.04 39.77 6.09
CA GLU A 69 -21.53 39.81 7.48
C GLU A 69 -23.01 39.40 7.59
N LYS A 70 -23.81 39.72 6.56
CA LYS A 70 -25.21 39.26 6.50
C LYS A 70 -25.28 37.74 6.40
N ASP A 71 -24.43 37.12 5.57
CA ASP A 71 -24.40 35.67 5.41
C ASP A 71 -23.92 34.98 6.69
N LYS A 72 -22.92 35.55 7.37
CA LYS A 72 -22.43 35.06 8.69
C LYS A 72 -23.54 35.09 9.74
N ASN A 73 -24.26 36.22 9.85
CA ASN A 73 -25.37 36.37 10.79
C ASN A 73 -26.52 35.39 10.54
N LEU A 74 -26.71 34.98 9.28
CA LEU A 74 -27.69 33.98 8.88
C LEU A 74 -27.14 32.55 8.87
N SER A 75 -25.88 32.35 9.27
CA SER A 75 -25.17 31.06 9.18
C SER A 75 -25.24 30.44 7.78
N ALA A 76 -25.22 31.27 6.75
CA ALA A 76 -25.38 30.89 5.34
C ALA A 76 -24.06 30.67 4.59
N CYS A 77 -22.92 30.88 5.26
CA CYS A 77 -21.60 30.65 4.67
C CYS A 77 -21.24 29.17 4.68
N VAL A 78 -20.52 28.76 3.64
CA VAL A 78 -20.19 27.37 3.34
C VAL A 78 -18.70 27.20 3.10
N GLY A 79 -18.23 25.96 3.09
CA GLY A 79 -16.85 25.64 2.75
C GLY A 79 -15.82 26.27 3.71
N GLY A 80 -14.64 26.57 3.16
CA GLY A 80 -13.46 27.00 3.90
C GLY A 80 -12.66 25.83 4.47
N VAL A 81 -11.33 25.96 4.44
CA VAL A 81 -10.39 24.90 4.83
C VAL A 81 -10.58 24.50 6.30
N ALA A 82 -10.95 25.44 7.17
CA ALA A 82 -11.22 25.14 8.58
C ALA A 82 -12.38 24.15 8.79
N ARG A 83 -13.49 24.31 8.05
CA ARG A 83 -14.63 23.39 8.12
C ARG A 83 -14.31 22.06 7.45
N ILE A 84 -13.61 22.08 6.31
CA ILE A 84 -13.14 20.86 5.64
C ILE A 84 -12.27 20.04 6.59
N ALA A 85 -11.25 20.65 7.21
CA ALA A 85 -10.36 19.99 8.15
C ALA A 85 -11.10 19.42 9.37
N SER A 86 -12.07 20.17 9.90
CA SER A 86 -12.91 19.72 11.02
C SER A 86 -13.72 18.47 10.65
N LYS A 87 -14.37 18.48 9.48
CA LYS A 87 -15.17 17.34 9.01
C LYS A 87 -14.30 16.15 8.65
N VAL A 88 -13.13 16.36 8.02
CA VAL A 88 -12.16 15.28 7.77
C VAL A 88 -11.72 14.64 9.10
N LYS A 89 -11.44 15.43 10.13
CA LYS A 89 -11.07 14.88 11.45
C LYS A 89 -12.19 14.04 12.07
N GLU A 90 -13.46 14.43 11.87
CA GLU A 90 -14.63 13.66 12.28
C GLU A 90 -14.73 12.34 11.50
N LEU A 91 -14.71 12.40 10.18
CA LEU A 91 -14.84 11.25 9.31
C LEU A 91 -13.69 10.25 9.51
N LYS A 92 -12.46 10.71 9.77
CA LYS A 92 -11.34 9.81 10.09
C LYS A 92 -11.48 9.09 11.44
N ARG A 93 -12.36 9.55 12.35
CA ARG A 93 -12.72 8.79 13.56
C ARG A 93 -13.78 7.74 13.28
N GLU A 94 -14.71 8.05 12.37
CA GLU A 94 -15.79 7.14 11.95
C GLU A 94 -15.29 6.04 11.03
N TYR A 95 -14.34 6.35 10.14
CA TYR A 95 -13.72 5.45 9.18
C TYR A 95 -12.21 5.34 9.45
N PRO A 96 -11.79 4.46 10.38
CA PRO A 96 -10.37 4.21 10.64
C PRO A 96 -9.66 3.76 9.36
N GLY A 97 -8.56 4.44 9.02
CA GLY A 97 -7.79 4.14 7.80
C GLY A 97 -8.23 4.91 6.55
N ALA A 98 -9.25 5.76 6.63
CA ALA A 98 -9.65 6.60 5.50
C ALA A 98 -8.51 7.49 4.98
N LEU A 99 -8.35 7.53 3.66
CA LEU A 99 -7.40 8.40 2.96
C LEU A 99 -8.07 9.74 2.67
N PHE A 100 -7.37 10.85 2.91
CA PHE A 100 -7.84 12.19 2.55
C PHE A 100 -6.94 12.79 1.47
N MET A 101 -7.52 13.20 0.35
CA MET A 101 -6.80 13.64 -0.84
C MET A 101 -7.45 14.89 -1.47
N ASN A 102 -6.67 15.63 -2.25
CA ASN A 102 -7.16 16.72 -3.10
C ASN A 102 -6.81 16.38 -4.57
N ALA A 103 -7.76 16.59 -5.48
CA ALA A 103 -7.65 16.17 -6.88
C ALA A 103 -7.14 17.28 -7.83
N GLY A 104 -6.66 18.42 -7.33
CA GLY A 104 -6.16 19.53 -8.14
C GLY A 104 -6.98 20.81 -7.98
N ASP A 105 -6.56 21.84 -8.73
CA ASP A 105 -7.14 23.19 -8.75
C ASP A 105 -7.35 23.79 -7.35
N PHE A 106 -6.32 23.61 -6.51
CA PHE A 106 -6.24 24.28 -5.22
C PHE A 106 -5.88 25.76 -5.35
N TYR A 107 -5.08 26.09 -6.37
CA TYR A 107 -4.60 27.45 -6.67
C TYR A 107 -5.57 28.21 -7.57
N GLN A 108 -5.36 29.53 -7.65
CA GLN A 108 -6.05 30.46 -8.55
C GLN A 108 -7.58 30.51 -8.35
N GLY A 109 -8.07 31.58 -7.73
CA GLY A 109 -9.50 31.92 -7.71
C GLY A 109 -9.81 33.16 -6.88
N THR A 110 -9.38 33.16 -5.62
CA THR A 110 -9.48 34.33 -4.72
C THR A 110 -8.14 35.07 -4.59
N ALA A 111 -8.06 36.06 -3.70
CA ALA A 111 -6.84 36.85 -3.46
C ALA A 111 -5.78 36.16 -2.59
N TRP A 112 -6.03 34.93 -2.12
CA TRP A 112 -5.11 34.14 -1.31
C TRP A 112 -4.00 33.49 -2.14
#